data_AF-A0A2S7JF99-F1
#
_entry.id   AF-A0A2S7JF99-F1
#
_cell.length_a   1.000
_cell.length_b   1.000
_cell.length_c   1.000
_cell.angle_alpha   90.00
_cell.angle_beta   90.00
_cell.angle_gamma   90.00
#
_symmetry.space_group_name_H-M   'P 1'
#
loop_
_entity.id
_entity.type
_entity.pdbx_description
1 polymer ?
#
loop_
_entity_poly.entity_id
_entity_poly.type
_entity_poly.pdbx_seq_one_letter_code
_entity_poly.pdbx_strand_id
1 'polypeptide(L)'
;MQLINAYFGTTLLESIEQALATNKGDRFDVGVGFAQHLTGATFNRFGEALESWLASDQNRRFRIFIGDHQHENDTPRQRKEKIDACTKVVANLSNFARCIEERMEVVFLHKLHAKFYSMWSHVTPLDRLEWAIVGSSNLSDAALEEKNIELDIYLEPGDPQLQTIQKPLAAVIHRAWIDGELSGKLHDKVDSLTAKTRWENSKLRYGEERDAEIEAEWQSEERREAEERARLESDQRLGITGPE
;
A
#
# COMPACT_ATOMS: atom_id res chain seq x y z
N MET A 1 21.17 11.05 -7.09
CA MET A 1 20.55 10.58 -8.35
C MET A 1 21.19 9.26 -8.75
N GLN A 2 20.39 8.22 -8.89
CA GLN A 2 20.80 6.89 -9.32
C GLN A 2 20.00 6.49 -10.56
N LEU A 3 20.67 5.86 -11.53
CA LEU A 3 19.99 5.23 -12.66
C LEU A 3 19.58 3.81 -12.27
N ILE A 4 18.30 3.49 -12.43
CA ILE A 4 17.75 2.16 -12.20
C ILE A 4 17.66 1.45 -13.54
N ASN A 5 18.28 0.27 -13.61
CA ASN A 5 18.15 -0.68 -14.70
C ASN A 5 18.80 -2.01 -14.26
N ALA A 6 18.21 -3.16 -14.58
CA ALA A 6 18.79 -4.47 -14.24
C ALA A 6 20.24 -4.65 -14.73
N TYR A 7 20.62 -4.03 -15.85
CA TYR A 7 22.00 -4.07 -16.36
C TYR A 7 23.02 -3.46 -15.39
N PHE A 8 22.60 -2.60 -14.45
CA PHE A 8 23.45 -2.02 -13.40
C PHE A 8 23.31 -2.73 -12.04
N GLY A 9 22.59 -3.86 -11.98
CA GLY A 9 22.46 -4.68 -10.78
C GLY A 9 21.48 -4.14 -9.74
N THR A 10 20.55 -3.26 -10.13
CA THR A 10 19.48 -2.76 -9.26
C THR A 10 18.18 -2.76 -10.04
N THR A 11 17.16 -3.39 -9.47
CA THR A 11 15.81 -3.39 -10.04
C THR A 11 14.97 -2.24 -9.50
N LEU A 12 13.90 -1.88 -10.23
CA LEU A 12 12.92 -0.92 -9.75
C LEU A 12 12.26 -1.40 -8.45
N LEU A 13 11.94 -2.68 -8.35
CA LEU A 13 11.36 -3.25 -7.13
C LEU A 13 12.28 -3.07 -5.92
N GLU A 14 13.56 -3.44 -6.03
CA GLU A 14 14.53 -3.27 -4.94
C GLU A 14 14.69 -1.81 -4.51
N SER A 15 14.68 -0.90 -5.49
CA SER A 15 14.77 0.54 -5.21
C SER A 15 13.55 1.05 -4.44
N ILE A 16 12.34 0.60 -4.82
CA ILE A 16 11.10 0.94 -4.12
C ILE A 16 11.10 0.35 -2.71
N GLU A 17 11.46 -0.93 -2.56
CA GLU A 17 11.54 -1.61 -1.25
C GLU A 17 12.50 -0.88 -0.30
N GLN A 18 13.70 -0.57 -0.77
CA GLN A 18 14.70 0.15 0.00
C GLN A 18 14.21 1.56 0.36
N ALA A 19 13.56 2.26 -0.59
CA ALA A 19 13.03 3.60 -0.36
C ALA A 19 11.88 3.59 0.67
N LEU A 20 10.99 2.60 0.63
CA LEU A 20 9.91 2.42 1.61
C LEU A 20 10.46 2.08 3.00
N ALA A 21 11.49 1.24 3.09
CA ALA A 21 12.09 0.84 4.36
C ALA A 21 12.84 1.99 5.07
N THR A 22 13.37 2.96 4.32
CA THR A 22 14.28 3.98 4.86
C THR A 22 13.66 5.37 5.05
N ASN A 23 12.52 5.67 4.41
CA ASN A 23 11.96 7.01 4.39
C ASN A 23 10.69 7.18 5.23
N LYS A 24 10.51 8.38 5.79
CA LYS A 24 9.44 8.73 6.75
C LYS A 24 8.25 9.45 6.13
N GLY A 25 8.04 9.37 4.82
CA GLY A 25 6.93 10.05 4.19
C GLY A 25 5.56 9.59 4.72
N ASP A 26 4.58 10.46 4.55
CA ASP A 26 3.18 10.24 4.93
C ASP A 26 2.36 9.69 3.75
N ARG A 27 2.86 9.84 2.52
CA ARG A 27 2.09 9.50 1.34
C ARG A 27 2.94 8.95 0.22
N PHE A 28 2.59 7.76 -0.24
CA PHE A 28 3.23 7.12 -1.38
C PHE A 28 2.30 7.16 -2.60
N ASP A 29 2.68 7.94 -3.61
CA ASP A 29 1.92 8.13 -4.84
C ASP A 29 2.60 7.39 -6.00
N VAL A 30 1.86 6.49 -6.65
CA VAL A 30 2.27 5.75 -7.84
C VAL A 30 1.40 6.17 -9.01
N GLY A 31 1.99 6.63 -10.10
CA GLY A 31 1.26 6.91 -11.34
C GLY A 31 1.81 6.05 -12.45
N VAL A 32 0.93 5.29 -13.12
CA VAL A 32 1.32 4.39 -14.20
C VAL A 32 0.31 4.46 -15.34
N GLY A 33 0.81 4.36 -16.58
CA GLY A 33 -0.07 4.37 -17.75
C GLY A 33 -0.80 3.05 -17.98
N PHE A 34 -0.31 1.99 -17.37
CA PHE A 34 -0.90 0.67 -17.38
C PHE A 34 -0.50 -0.07 -16.10
N ALA A 35 -1.40 -0.87 -15.54
CA ALA A 35 -1.10 -1.79 -14.45
C ALA A 35 -1.47 -3.21 -14.88
N GLN A 36 -0.51 -4.13 -14.77
CA GLN A 36 -0.70 -5.54 -15.09
C GLN A 36 -0.62 -6.37 -13.81
N HIS A 37 -1.32 -7.52 -13.82
CA HIS A 37 -1.20 -8.51 -12.77
C HIS A 37 0.27 -8.81 -12.46
N LEU A 38 0.62 -8.69 -11.18
CA LEU A 38 1.91 -9.08 -10.63
C LEU A 38 1.87 -10.55 -10.22
N THR A 39 2.94 -11.32 -10.51
CA THR A 39 3.08 -12.70 -10.04
C THR A 39 3.11 -12.75 -8.52
N GLY A 40 2.77 -13.90 -7.92
CA GLY A 40 2.76 -14.04 -6.47
C GLY A 40 4.06 -13.60 -5.78
N ALA A 41 5.24 -13.85 -6.35
CA ALA A 41 6.51 -13.46 -5.72
C ALA A 41 6.74 -11.94 -5.77
N THR A 42 6.64 -11.32 -6.95
CA THR A 42 6.80 -9.87 -7.14
C THR A 42 5.73 -9.09 -6.38
N PHE A 43 4.50 -9.61 -6.40
CA PHE A 43 3.37 -9.07 -5.67
C PHE A 43 3.58 -9.10 -4.16
N ASN A 44 4.00 -10.24 -3.59
CA ASN A 44 4.26 -10.37 -2.16
C ASN A 44 5.36 -9.42 -1.71
N ARG A 45 6.44 -9.31 -2.48
CA ARG A 45 7.54 -8.38 -2.20
C ARG A 45 7.10 -6.92 -2.16
N PHE A 46 6.45 -6.45 -3.23
CA PHE A 46 5.93 -5.08 -3.28
C PHE A 46 4.88 -4.83 -2.19
N GLY A 47 3.97 -5.79 -2.00
CA GLY A 47 2.91 -5.74 -1.00
C GLY A 47 3.45 -5.70 0.43
N GLU A 48 4.43 -6.53 0.79
CA GLU A 48 5.03 -6.60 2.12
C GLU A 48 5.78 -5.31 2.45
N ALA A 49 6.53 -4.77 1.50
CA ALA A 49 7.20 -3.49 1.67
C ALA A 49 6.20 -2.35 1.89
N LEU A 50 5.11 -2.34 1.12
CA LEU A 50 4.04 -1.36 1.25
C LEU A 50 3.28 -1.50 2.58
N GLU A 51 2.92 -2.73 2.96
CA GLU A 51 2.25 -3.03 4.22
C GLU A 51 3.11 -2.63 5.42
N SER A 52 4.39 -3.02 5.42
CA SER A 52 5.34 -2.67 6.48
C SER A 52 5.46 -1.16 6.64
N TRP A 53 5.56 -0.43 5.53
CA TRP A 53 5.55 1.03 5.54
C TRP A 53 4.22 1.59 6.07
N LEU A 54 3.07 1.12 5.61
CA LEU A 54 1.76 1.58 6.11
C LEU A 54 1.56 1.28 7.60
N ALA A 55 2.01 0.11 8.08
CA ALA A 55 1.86 -0.32 9.45
C ALA A 55 2.63 0.56 10.45
N SER A 56 3.70 1.23 10.00
CA SER A 56 4.55 2.01 10.90
C SER A 56 3.97 3.39 11.29
N ASP A 57 2.92 3.88 10.64
CA ASP A 57 2.24 5.14 11.00
C ASP A 57 0.78 5.12 10.53
N GLN A 58 -0.16 5.46 11.41
CA GLN A 58 -1.60 5.46 11.10
C GLN A 58 -2.04 6.48 10.06
N ASN A 59 -1.26 7.55 9.88
CA ASN A 59 -1.56 8.63 8.95
C ASN A 59 -1.04 8.36 7.54
N ARG A 60 -0.26 7.29 7.34
CA ARG A 60 0.27 6.97 6.01
C ARG A 60 -0.82 6.61 5.01
N ARG A 61 -0.67 7.06 3.78
CA ARG A 61 -1.60 6.81 2.67
C ARG A 61 -0.86 6.33 1.43
N PHE A 62 -1.45 5.36 0.75
CA PHE A 62 -0.98 4.88 -0.53
C PHE A 62 -1.98 5.33 -1.61
N ARG A 63 -1.49 5.89 -2.71
CA ARG A 63 -2.36 6.29 -3.82
C ARG A 63 -1.79 5.78 -5.12
N ILE A 64 -2.67 5.22 -5.95
CA ILE A 64 -2.30 4.71 -7.25
C ILE A 64 -3.18 5.33 -8.34
N PHE A 65 -2.54 6.00 -9.29
CA PHE A 65 -3.14 6.58 -10.48
C PHE A 65 -2.89 5.64 -11.65
N ILE A 66 -3.97 5.11 -12.22
CA ILE A 66 -3.91 4.13 -13.31
C ILE A 66 -4.51 4.74 -14.56
N GLY A 67 -3.71 4.79 -15.63
CA GLY A 67 -4.21 5.14 -16.95
C GLY A 67 -5.22 4.12 -17.46
N ASP A 68 -6.44 4.57 -17.74
CA ASP A 68 -7.34 3.89 -18.66
C ASP A 68 -6.84 4.20 -20.07
N HIS A 69 -5.89 3.39 -20.53
CA HIS A 69 -5.31 3.51 -21.85
C HIS A 69 -6.34 2.99 -22.87
N GLN A 70 -7.46 3.69 -23.04
CA GLN A 70 -8.34 3.57 -24.20
C GLN A 70 -7.63 4.26 -25.37
N HIS A 71 -6.68 3.55 -25.98
CA HIS A 71 -6.14 4.02 -27.25
C HIS A 71 -7.31 4.04 -28.25
N GLU A 72 -7.39 5.07 -29.09
CA GLU A 72 -8.50 5.22 -30.05
C GLU A 72 -8.59 3.99 -30.99
N ASN A 73 -7.45 3.32 -31.19
CA ASN A 73 -7.32 2.08 -31.97
C ASN A 73 -7.46 0.77 -31.17
N ASP A 74 -7.68 0.81 -29.85
CA ASP A 74 -7.89 -0.42 -29.08
C ASP A 74 -9.23 -1.04 -29.47
N THR A 75 -9.17 -2.33 -29.81
CA THR A 75 -10.37 -3.16 -30.00
C THR A 75 -11.15 -3.29 -28.69
N PRO A 76 -12.47 -3.57 -28.74
CA PRO A 76 -13.26 -3.82 -27.53
C PRO A 76 -12.69 -4.91 -26.62
N ARG A 77 -12.06 -5.94 -27.22
CA ARG A 77 -11.40 -7.02 -26.48
C ARG A 77 -10.18 -6.52 -25.70
N GLN A 78 -9.30 -5.75 -26.33
CA GLN A 78 -8.12 -5.18 -25.67
C GLN A 78 -8.50 -4.23 -24.54
N ARG A 79 -9.55 -3.43 -24.72
CA ARG A 79 -10.08 -2.57 -23.64
C ARG A 79 -10.56 -3.40 -22.46
N LYS A 80 -11.29 -4.49 -22.70
CA LYS A 80 -11.73 -5.40 -21.64
C LYS A 80 -10.56 -6.04 -20.90
N GLU A 81 -9.56 -6.54 -21.63
CA GLU A 81 -8.37 -7.16 -21.04
C GLU A 81 -7.58 -6.18 -20.15
N LYS A 82 -7.44 -4.92 -20.57
CA LYS A 82 -6.80 -3.87 -19.76
C LYS A 82 -7.59 -3.58 -18.47
N ILE A 83 -8.91 -3.45 -18.58
CA ILE A 83 -9.80 -3.23 -17.42
C ILE A 83 -9.70 -4.42 -16.45
N ASP A 84 -9.75 -5.65 -16.96
CA ASP A 84 -9.68 -6.86 -16.15
C ASP A 84 -8.31 -6.98 -15.44
N ALA A 85 -7.21 -6.62 -16.12
CA ALA A 85 -5.87 -6.61 -15.54
C ALA A 85 -5.75 -5.58 -14.41
N CYS A 86 -6.21 -4.35 -14.62
CA CYS A 86 -6.19 -3.30 -13.60
C CYS A 86 -7.07 -3.70 -12.39
N THR A 87 -8.26 -4.24 -12.68
CA THR A 87 -9.18 -4.73 -11.64
C THR A 87 -8.53 -5.80 -10.77
N LYS A 88 -7.78 -6.74 -11.38
CA LYS A 88 -7.04 -7.76 -10.65
C LYS A 88 -5.92 -7.18 -9.79
N VAL A 89 -5.18 -6.18 -10.28
CA VAL A 89 -4.13 -5.52 -9.48
C VAL A 89 -4.73 -4.87 -8.25
N VAL A 90 -5.81 -4.10 -8.42
CA VAL A 90 -6.49 -3.43 -7.31
C VAL A 90 -7.09 -4.43 -6.33
N ALA A 91 -7.75 -5.47 -6.82
CA ALA A 91 -8.29 -6.54 -5.98
C ALA A 91 -7.19 -7.24 -5.19
N ASN A 92 -6.07 -7.57 -5.84
CA ASN A 92 -4.94 -8.20 -5.18
C ASN A 92 -4.37 -7.28 -4.10
N LEU A 93 -4.06 -6.01 -4.42
CA LEU A 93 -3.52 -5.04 -3.45
C LEU A 93 -4.47 -4.84 -2.25
N SER A 94 -5.77 -4.74 -2.51
CA SER A 94 -6.79 -4.60 -1.45
C SER A 94 -6.89 -5.85 -0.58
N ASN A 95 -6.71 -7.05 -1.17
CA ASN A 95 -6.79 -8.31 -0.45
C ASN A 95 -5.48 -8.68 0.27
N PHE A 96 -4.35 -8.06 -0.08
CA PHE A 96 -3.05 -8.46 0.41
C PHE A 96 -2.87 -8.21 1.90
N ALA A 97 -3.31 -7.04 2.38
CA ALA A 97 -3.22 -6.67 3.78
C ALA A 97 -4.28 -5.65 4.20
N ARG A 98 -4.76 -5.80 5.44
CA ARG A 98 -5.81 -4.95 6.04
C ARG A 98 -5.45 -3.46 6.02
N CYS A 99 -4.18 -3.13 6.27
CA CYS A 99 -3.70 -1.75 6.28
C CYS A 99 -3.69 -1.11 4.88
N ILE A 100 -3.48 -1.92 3.83
CA ILE A 100 -3.47 -1.43 2.43
C ILE A 100 -4.89 -1.02 2.03
N GLU A 101 -5.89 -1.84 2.31
CA GLU A 101 -7.26 -1.56 1.90
C GLU A 101 -7.83 -0.22 2.42
N GLU A 102 -7.66 0.07 3.70
CA GLU A 102 -8.25 1.27 4.33
C GLU A 102 -7.51 2.55 3.95
N ARG A 103 -6.27 2.43 3.46
CA ARG A 103 -5.35 3.56 3.25
C ARG A 103 -4.89 3.68 1.81
N MET A 104 -5.40 2.83 0.92
CA MET A 104 -5.18 2.86 -0.51
C MET A 104 -6.29 3.65 -1.19
N GLU A 105 -5.90 4.61 -2.01
CA GLU A 105 -6.77 5.33 -2.93
C GLU A 105 -6.40 4.94 -4.37
N VAL A 106 -7.41 4.61 -5.18
CA VAL A 106 -7.21 4.21 -6.58
C VAL A 106 -7.92 5.23 -7.45
N VAL A 107 -7.17 5.85 -8.36
CA VAL A 107 -7.68 6.88 -9.27
C VAL A 107 -7.46 6.44 -10.70
N PHE A 108 -8.53 6.44 -11.51
CA PHE A 108 -8.44 6.10 -12.92
C PHE A 108 -8.44 7.34 -13.78
N LEU A 109 -7.59 7.33 -14.81
CA LEU A 109 -7.37 8.50 -15.64
C LEU A 109 -7.45 8.19 -17.12
N HIS A 110 -8.24 8.98 -17.82
CA HIS A 110 -8.23 8.95 -19.27
C HIS A 110 -6.88 9.49 -19.79
N LYS A 111 -6.11 8.64 -20.48
CA LYS A 111 -4.82 9.01 -21.11
C LYS A 111 -3.69 9.42 -20.13
N LEU A 112 -3.60 8.82 -18.93
CA LEU A 112 -2.35 8.90 -18.16
C LEU A 112 -1.25 8.07 -18.84
N HIS A 113 -0.14 8.72 -19.19
CA HIS A 113 1.05 8.03 -19.71
C HIS A 113 2.32 8.30 -18.87
N ALA A 114 2.27 9.19 -17.89
CA ALA A 114 3.39 9.37 -16.97
C ALA A 114 3.63 8.08 -16.16
N LYS A 115 4.90 7.79 -15.84
CA LYS A 115 5.27 6.76 -14.88
C LYS A 115 6.12 7.38 -13.77
N PHE A 116 5.62 7.29 -12.55
CA PHE A 116 6.29 7.80 -11.37
C PHE A 116 5.95 6.99 -10.12
N TYR A 117 6.89 6.95 -9.19
CA TYR A 117 6.75 6.42 -7.84
C TYR A 117 7.31 7.48 -6.92
N SER A 118 6.52 8.05 -6.02
CA SER A 118 6.96 9.24 -5.27
C SER A 118 6.45 9.26 -3.84
N MET A 119 7.33 9.64 -2.92
CA MET A 119 7.01 9.72 -1.50
C MET A 119 6.97 11.17 -1.06
N TRP A 120 5.93 11.49 -0.30
CA TRP A 120 5.64 12.85 0.15
C TRP A 120 5.49 12.86 1.66
N SER A 121 5.98 13.92 2.30
CA SER A 121 5.62 14.24 3.69
C SER A 121 4.78 15.51 3.71
N HIS A 122 3.79 15.53 4.58
CA HIS A 122 3.00 16.72 4.83
C HIS A 122 3.75 17.61 5.83
N VAL A 123 4.33 18.72 5.32
CA VAL A 123 5.02 19.70 6.15
C VAL A 123 4.29 21.03 6.04
N THR A 124 3.37 21.33 6.96
CA THR A 124 2.59 22.56 6.93
C THR A 124 3.48 23.79 6.67
N PRO A 125 3.27 24.56 5.58
CA PRO A 125 2.06 24.61 4.73
C PRO A 125 2.12 23.84 3.40
N LEU A 126 3.18 23.09 3.09
CA LEU A 126 3.38 22.47 1.78
C LEU A 126 3.80 20.99 1.88
N ASP A 127 3.28 20.17 0.97
CA ASP A 127 3.80 18.82 0.79
C ASP A 127 5.26 18.90 0.28
N ARG A 128 6.13 18.14 0.92
CA ARG A 128 7.54 18.00 0.55
C ARG A 128 7.76 16.66 -0.13
N LEU A 129 8.43 16.67 -1.28
CA LEU A 129 8.84 15.45 -1.96
C LEU A 129 10.09 14.90 -1.27
N GLU A 130 9.99 13.69 -0.70
CA GLU A 130 11.09 13.00 0.00
C GLU A 130 11.99 12.26 -0.97
N TRP A 131 11.38 11.60 -1.96
CA TRP A 131 12.06 10.92 -3.05
C TRP A 131 11.10 10.69 -4.21
N ALA A 132 11.66 10.49 -5.40
CA ALA A 132 10.88 10.12 -6.57
C ALA A 132 11.68 9.18 -7.49
N ILE A 133 10.98 8.24 -8.11
CA ILE A 133 11.44 7.48 -9.25
C ILE A 133 10.59 7.90 -10.43
N VAL A 134 11.21 8.33 -11.53
CA VAL A 134 10.52 8.76 -12.75
C VAL A 134 11.18 8.10 -13.95
N GLY A 135 10.38 7.56 -14.86
CA GLY A 135 10.90 6.89 -16.05
C GLY A 135 9.84 6.24 -16.92
N SER A 136 10.13 5.03 -17.40
CA SER A 136 9.30 4.31 -18.36
C SER A 136 8.50 3.15 -17.75
N SER A 137 8.86 2.72 -16.54
CA SER A 137 8.33 1.51 -15.92
C SER A 137 6.89 1.64 -15.44
N ASN A 138 6.03 0.73 -15.93
CA ASN A 138 4.67 0.55 -15.43
C ASN A 138 4.64 -0.37 -14.20
N LEU A 139 3.49 -0.49 -13.55
CA LEU A 139 3.29 -1.49 -12.48
C LEU A 139 3.02 -2.86 -13.10
N SER A 140 4.09 -3.58 -13.45
CA SER A 140 4.05 -4.95 -14.00
C SER A 140 5.31 -5.72 -13.57
N ASP A 141 5.25 -7.06 -13.56
CA ASP A 141 6.45 -7.87 -13.23
C ASP A 141 7.61 -7.57 -14.19
N ALA A 142 7.31 -7.35 -15.46
CA ALA A 142 8.32 -7.13 -16.47
C ALA A 142 9.10 -5.82 -16.25
N ALA A 143 8.42 -4.78 -15.75
CA ALA A 143 9.05 -3.50 -15.44
C ALA A 143 9.71 -3.53 -14.05
N LEU A 144 9.01 -4.04 -13.04
CA LEU A 144 9.52 -4.10 -11.65
C LEU A 144 10.78 -4.97 -11.50
N GLU A 145 10.86 -6.07 -12.25
CA GLU A 145 12.02 -6.96 -12.29
C GLU A 145 12.96 -6.64 -13.47
N GLU A 146 12.73 -5.54 -14.18
CA GLU A 146 13.58 -5.07 -15.28
C GLU A 146 13.84 -6.15 -16.36
N LYS A 147 12.81 -6.97 -16.65
CA LYS A 147 12.82 -7.92 -17.77
C LYS A 147 12.65 -7.20 -19.11
N ASN A 148 12.03 -6.02 -19.08
CA ASN A 148 12.01 -5.07 -20.18
C ASN A 148 13.25 -4.16 -20.12
N ILE A 149 13.65 -3.60 -21.25
CA ILE A 149 14.61 -2.49 -21.26
C ILE A 149 13.84 -1.23 -20.85
N GLU A 150 13.79 -0.97 -19.54
CA GLU A 150 13.23 0.23 -18.96
C GLU A 150 14.36 1.19 -18.54
N LEU A 151 14.02 2.47 -18.37
CA LEU A 151 14.95 3.47 -17.88
C LEU A 151 14.24 4.32 -16.83
N ASP A 152 14.64 4.15 -15.58
CA ASP A 152 14.12 4.93 -14.47
C ASP A 152 15.23 5.67 -13.74
N ILE A 153 14.91 6.86 -13.26
CA ILE A 153 15.82 7.70 -12.49
C ILE A 153 15.29 7.80 -11.08
N TYR A 154 16.10 7.37 -10.12
CA TYR A 154 15.84 7.56 -8.70
C TYR A 154 16.48 8.86 -8.20
N LEU A 155 15.62 9.74 -7.69
CA LEU A 155 15.95 11.00 -7.05
C LEU A 155 15.84 10.79 -5.55
N GLU A 156 17.00 10.66 -4.93
CA GLU A 156 17.17 10.38 -3.50
C GLU A 156 16.89 11.61 -2.63
N PRO A 157 16.63 11.42 -1.33
CA PRO A 157 16.54 12.53 -0.38
C PRO A 157 17.80 13.40 -0.42
N GLY A 158 17.60 14.72 -0.54
CA GLY A 158 18.69 15.70 -0.59
C GLY A 158 19.25 15.98 -1.99
N ASP A 159 18.79 15.28 -3.03
CA ASP A 159 19.17 15.59 -4.41
C ASP A 159 18.63 16.97 -4.84
N PRO A 160 19.47 17.90 -5.35
CA PRO A 160 19.00 19.18 -5.86
C PRO A 160 17.93 19.07 -6.95
N GLN A 161 17.98 18.01 -7.76
CA GLN A 161 16.98 17.77 -8.82
C GLN A 161 15.62 17.38 -8.26
N LEU A 162 15.56 16.79 -7.06
CA LEU A 162 14.31 16.49 -6.38
C LEU A 162 13.51 17.77 -6.10
N GLN A 163 14.20 18.84 -5.65
CA GLN A 163 13.56 20.14 -5.43
C GLN A 163 13.05 20.77 -6.74
N THR A 164 13.80 20.57 -7.84
CA THR A 164 13.42 21.06 -9.16
C THR A 164 12.14 20.39 -9.67
N ILE A 165 12.00 19.07 -9.49
CA ILE A 165 10.85 18.33 -10.01
C ILE A 165 9.63 18.33 -9.07
N GLN A 166 9.78 18.71 -7.80
CA GLN A 166 8.69 18.69 -6.81
C GLN A 166 7.45 19.44 -7.31
N LYS A 167 7.60 20.68 -7.77
CA LYS A 167 6.46 21.49 -8.25
C LYS A 167 5.80 20.89 -9.51
N PRO A 168 6.55 20.54 -10.57
CA PRO A 168 5.99 19.84 -11.73
C PRO A 168 5.27 18.54 -11.36
N LEU A 169 5.86 17.69 -10.51
CA LEU A 169 5.29 16.40 -10.15
C LEU A 169 4.02 16.58 -9.30
N ALA A 170 4.02 17.50 -8.33
CA ALA A 170 2.84 17.85 -7.55
C ALA A 170 1.69 18.34 -8.47
N ALA A 171 2.00 19.14 -9.49
CA ALA A 171 1.00 19.62 -10.45
C ALA A 171 0.41 18.47 -11.29
N VAL A 172 1.24 17.49 -11.70
CA VAL A 172 0.78 16.28 -12.40
C VAL A 172 -0.15 15.46 -11.50
N ILE A 173 0.25 15.21 -10.25
CA ILE A 173 -0.55 14.43 -9.27
C ILE A 173 -1.87 15.15 -8.96
N HIS A 174 -1.83 16.46 -8.73
CA HIS A 174 -3.04 17.25 -8.44
C HIS A 174 -4.00 17.26 -9.63
N ARG A 175 -3.50 17.40 -10.85
CA ARG A 175 -4.34 17.32 -12.05
C ARG A 175 -4.91 15.91 -12.25
N ALA A 176 -4.09 14.90 -12.05
CA ALA A 176 -4.49 13.49 -12.07
C ALA A 176 -5.59 13.20 -11.05
N TRP A 177 -5.54 13.82 -9.87
CA TRP A 177 -6.61 13.70 -8.88
C TRP A 177 -7.94 14.29 -9.39
N ILE A 178 -7.91 15.56 -9.83
CA ILE A 178 -9.10 16.27 -10.32
C ILE A 178 -9.72 15.56 -11.53
N ASP A 179 -8.92 15.17 -12.51
CA ASP A 179 -9.40 14.52 -13.73
C ASP A 179 -10.02 13.14 -13.42
N GLY A 180 -9.54 12.47 -12.38
CA GLY A 180 -10.04 11.16 -11.94
C GLY A 180 -11.43 11.24 -11.34
N GLU A 181 -11.68 12.20 -10.45
CA GLU A 181 -12.99 12.46 -9.83
C GLU A 181 -14.10 12.71 -10.87
N LEU A 182 -13.75 13.17 -12.08
CA LEU A 182 -14.69 13.50 -13.14
C LEU A 182 -15.09 12.30 -14.05
N SER A 183 -14.44 11.13 -13.94
CA SER A 183 -14.58 10.02 -14.89
C SER A 183 -15.29 8.76 -14.33
N GLY A 184 -16.62 8.88 -14.13
CA GLY A 184 -17.44 7.89 -13.41
C GLY A 184 -17.97 6.66 -14.17
N LYS A 185 -17.12 5.68 -14.54
CA LYS A 185 -17.59 4.31 -14.88
C LYS A 185 -16.68 3.19 -14.40
N LEU A 186 -15.37 3.40 -14.44
CA LEU A 186 -14.39 2.48 -13.88
C LEU A 186 -14.29 2.65 -12.36
N HIS A 187 -14.48 3.90 -11.88
CA HIS A 187 -14.64 4.25 -10.48
C HIS A 187 -15.73 3.41 -9.81
N ASP A 188 -16.95 3.36 -10.35
CA ASP A 188 -18.06 2.59 -9.76
C ASP A 188 -17.78 1.09 -9.58
N LYS A 189 -17.07 0.47 -10.54
CA LYS A 189 -16.71 -0.96 -10.45
C LYS A 189 -15.63 -1.22 -9.41
N VAL A 190 -14.64 -0.33 -9.32
CA VAL A 190 -13.57 -0.43 -8.32
C VAL A 190 -14.08 -0.06 -6.93
N ASP A 191 -14.96 0.92 -6.83
CA ASP A 191 -15.66 1.26 -5.58
C ASP A 191 -16.50 0.08 -5.10
N SER A 192 -17.21 -0.60 -6.01
CA SER A 192 -17.94 -1.82 -5.66
C SER A 192 -17.01 -2.95 -5.20
N LEU A 193 -15.84 -3.11 -5.80
CA LEU A 193 -14.87 -4.14 -5.41
C LEU A 193 -14.21 -3.83 -4.07
N THR A 194 -13.73 -2.61 -3.90
CA THR A 194 -13.14 -2.14 -2.64
C THR A 194 -14.16 -2.13 -1.51
N ALA A 195 -15.42 -1.73 -1.75
CA ALA A 195 -16.48 -1.83 -0.75
C ALA A 195 -16.78 -3.28 -0.34
N LYS A 196 -16.75 -4.22 -1.30
CA LYS A 196 -16.94 -5.64 -1.01
C LYS A 196 -15.79 -6.20 -0.16
N THR A 197 -14.53 -5.95 -0.57
CA THR A 197 -13.36 -6.36 0.21
C THR A 197 -13.40 -5.75 1.61
N ARG A 198 -13.79 -4.47 1.75
CA ARG A 198 -13.85 -3.77 3.05
C ARG A 198 -14.83 -4.44 3.98
N TRP A 199 -15.96 -4.90 3.44
CA TRP A 199 -16.95 -5.66 4.18
C TRP A 199 -16.44 -7.05 4.59
N GLU A 200 -15.75 -7.78 3.70
CA GLU A 200 -15.15 -9.07 4.01
C GLU A 200 -14.08 -8.95 5.12
N ASN A 201 -13.20 -7.95 5.03
CA ASN A 201 -12.19 -7.67 6.05
C ASN A 201 -12.79 -7.14 7.37
N SER A 202 -13.88 -6.38 7.32
CA SER A 202 -14.61 -5.98 8.54
C SER A 202 -15.20 -7.17 9.29
N LYS A 203 -15.66 -8.20 8.57
CA LYS A 203 -16.12 -9.45 9.19
C LYS A 203 -14.98 -10.23 9.84
N LEU A 204 -13.83 -10.32 9.17
CA LEU A 204 -12.64 -10.95 9.73
C LEU A 204 -12.21 -10.24 11.02
N ARG A 205 -12.19 -8.90 11.02
CA ARG A 205 -11.89 -8.08 12.20
C ARG A 205 -12.82 -8.36 13.38
N TYR A 206 -14.12 -8.42 13.12
CA TYR A 206 -15.09 -8.75 14.16
C TYR A 206 -14.85 -10.15 14.77
N GLY A 207 -14.39 -11.10 13.94
CA GLY A 207 -13.94 -12.41 14.42
C GLY A 207 -12.69 -12.31 15.29
N GLU A 208 -11.63 -11.66 14.80
CA GLU A 208 -10.36 -11.50 15.51
C GLU A 208 -10.49 -10.73 16.83
N GLU A 209 -11.27 -9.66 16.85
CA GLU A 209 -11.55 -8.87 18.07
C GLU A 209 -12.28 -9.73 19.11
N ARG A 210 -13.25 -10.53 18.67
CA ARG A 210 -13.98 -11.45 19.54
C ARG A 210 -13.09 -12.58 20.06
N ASP A 211 -12.24 -13.14 19.20
CA ASP A 211 -11.28 -14.18 19.60
C ASP A 211 -10.26 -13.63 20.60
N ALA A 212 -9.79 -12.38 20.41
CA ALA A 212 -8.90 -11.70 21.35
C ALA A 212 -9.58 -11.38 22.69
N GLU A 213 -10.86 -11.00 22.69
CA GLU A 213 -11.66 -10.83 23.91
C GLU A 213 -11.79 -12.15 24.68
N ILE A 214 -12.11 -13.24 23.98
CA ILE A 214 -12.21 -14.59 24.59
C ILE A 214 -10.88 -15.01 25.21
N GLU A 215 -9.77 -14.82 24.50
CA GLU A 215 -8.43 -15.14 25.01
C GLU A 215 -8.07 -14.26 26.22
N ALA A 216 -8.40 -12.98 26.21
CA ALA A 216 -8.18 -12.08 27.33
C ALA A 216 -9.00 -12.47 28.58
N GLU A 217 -10.25 -12.89 28.39
CA GLU A 217 -11.10 -13.42 29.46
C GLU A 217 -10.50 -14.71 30.05
N TRP A 218 -10.09 -15.65 29.19
CA TRP A 218 -9.43 -16.89 29.62
C TRP A 218 -8.18 -16.64 30.45
N GLN A 219 -7.28 -15.77 29.98
CA GLN A 219 -6.05 -15.41 30.71
C GLN A 219 -6.32 -14.66 32.02
N SER A 220 -7.42 -13.93 32.12
CA SER A 220 -7.85 -13.27 33.36
C SER A 220 -8.36 -14.29 34.37
N GLU A 221 -9.11 -15.30 33.92
CA GLU A 221 -9.62 -16.40 34.76
C GLU A 221 -8.46 -17.24 35.31
N GLU A 222 -7.51 -17.64 34.46
CA GLU A 222 -6.32 -18.40 34.88
C GLU A 222 -5.48 -17.63 35.93
N ARG A 223 -5.33 -16.32 35.76
CA ARG A 223 -4.63 -15.47 36.76
C ARG A 223 -5.37 -15.45 38.08
N ARG A 224 -6.70 -15.30 38.04
CA ARG A 224 -7.53 -15.29 39.26
C ARG A 224 -7.41 -16.63 40.00
N GLU A 225 -7.48 -17.75 39.29
CA GLU A 225 -7.29 -19.07 39.89
C GLU A 225 -5.89 -19.28 40.45
N ALA A 226 -4.85 -18.78 39.76
CA ALA A 226 -3.47 -18.87 40.24
C ALA A 226 -3.25 -18.01 41.49
N GLU A 227 -3.81 -16.81 41.55
CA GLU A 227 -3.79 -15.93 42.72
C GLU A 227 -4.55 -16.55 43.90
N GLU A 228 -5.72 -17.15 43.65
CA GLU A 228 -6.50 -17.84 44.68
C GLU A 228 -5.77 -19.07 45.22
N ARG A 229 -5.15 -19.88 44.35
CA ARG A 229 -4.30 -21.01 44.77
C ARG A 229 -3.08 -20.54 45.57
N ALA A 230 -2.37 -19.51 45.11
CA ALA A 230 -1.22 -18.96 45.82
C ALA A 230 -1.60 -18.41 47.20
N ARG A 231 -2.78 -17.78 47.30
CA ARG A 231 -3.33 -17.31 48.57
C ARG A 231 -3.67 -18.46 49.52
N LEU A 232 -4.36 -19.49 49.03
CA LEU A 232 -4.69 -20.68 49.82
C LEU A 232 -3.44 -21.43 50.32
N GLU A 233 -2.41 -21.57 49.47
CA GLU A 233 -1.13 -22.15 49.87
C GLU A 233 -0.40 -21.30 50.92
N SER A 234 -0.43 -19.97 50.80
CA SER A 234 0.14 -19.06 51.80
C SER A 234 -0.61 -19.14 53.13
N ASP A 235 -1.94 -19.15 53.09
CA ASP A 235 -2.79 -19.22 54.29
C ASP A 235 -2.60 -20.57 55.01
N GLN A 236 -2.46 -21.68 54.27
CA GLN A 236 -2.08 -22.98 54.82
C GLN A 236 -0.70 -22.96 55.49
N ARG A 237 0.32 -22.35 54.86
CA ARG A 237 1.66 -22.23 55.45
C ARG A 237 1.68 -21.39 56.73
N LEU A 238 0.81 -20.40 56.81
CA LEU A 238 0.67 -19.52 57.98
C LEU A 238 -0.24 -20.10 59.08
N GLY A 239 -0.87 -21.26 58.84
CA GLY A 239 -1.76 -21.91 59.81
C GLY A 239 -3.08 -21.16 60.03
N ILE A 240 -3.51 -20.35 59.05
CA ILE A 240 -4.77 -19.60 59.12
C ILE A 240 -5.89 -20.54 58.66
N THR A 241 -6.58 -21.16 59.61
CA THR A 241 -7.87 -21.83 59.32
C THR A 241 -8.94 -20.74 59.21
N GLY A 242 -9.69 -20.73 58.10
CA GLY A 242 -10.74 -19.75 57.83
C GLY A 242 -11.80 -19.63 58.94
N PRO A 243 -12.65 -18.58 58.88
CA PRO A 243 -13.53 -18.22 60.00
C PRO A 243 -14.51 -19.35 60.36
N GLU A 244 -14.56 -19.67 61.66
CA GLU A 244 -15.65 -20.44 62.29
C GLU A 244 -17.00 -19.74 62.16
#